data_AF-A0A7S1E9Z6-F1
#
_entry.id   AF-A0A7S1E9Z6-F1
#
_cell.length_a   1.000
_cell.length_b   1.000
_cell.length_c   1.000
_cell.angle_alpha   90.00
_cell.angle_beta   90.00
_cell.angle_gamma   90.00
#
_symmetry.space_group_name_H-M   'P 1'
#
loop_
_entity.id
_entity.type
_entity.pdbx_description
1 polymer ?
#
loop_
_entity_poly.entity_id
_entity_poly.type
_entity_poly.pdbx_seq_one_letter_code
_entity_poly.pdbx_strand_id
1 'polypeptide(L)'
;LGQDGIAHQLAAYEAATDGLAGERSIANSAATLRHPARTAHDWVRAGIMMYGGVPDFPEHDAAHWDLRPAMTLRSQVIGVQDLQPGDTVGYGSTFTAERPMRIGIVACGYADGYPRHAPTGTPVLVDGQRSTTVGRVSMDMLAV
;
A
#
# COMPACT_ATOMS: atom_id res chain seq x y z
N LEU A 1 -5.27 16.55 -23.45
CA LEU A 1 -4.19 16.44 -22.44
C LEU A 1 -4.05 14.96 -22.12
N GLY A 2 -3.28 14.23 -22.90
CA GLY A 2 -3.32 12.76 -22.87
C GLY A 2 -2.45 12.16 -23.95
N GLN A 3 -1.14 12.25 -23.75
CA GLN A 3 -0.21 11.33 -24.38
C GLN A 3 0.30 10.43 -23.25
N ASP A 4 0.22 9.11 -23.44
CA ASP A 4 0.68 8.15 -22.46
C ASP A 4 2.20 8.29 -22.24
N GLY A 5 2.62 8.12 -20.98
CA GLY A 5 4.03 8.19 -20.56
C GLY A 5 4.54 9.61 -20.27
N ILE A 6 5.87 9.74 -20.12
CA ILE A 6 6.51 10.97 -19.63
C ILE A 6 6.89 11.98 -20.72
N ALA A 7 6.74 11.61 -22.00
CA ALA A 7 7.34 12.37 -23.10
C ALA A 7 6.79 13.81 -23.21
N HIS A 8 5.48 13.97 -23.11
CA HIS A 8 4.84 15.29 -23.17
C HIS A 8 5.25 16.18 -22.00
N GLN A 9 5.26 15.63 -20.78
CA GLN A 9 5.64 16.38 -19.58
C GLN A 9 7.11 16.79 -19.62
N LEU A 10 8.00 15.89 -20.07
CA LEU A 10 9.43 16.18 -20.21
C LEU A 10 9.67 17.29 -21.26
N ALA A 11 9.05 17.19 -22.43
CA ALA A 11 9.18 18.23 -23.47
C ALA A 11 8.65 19.59 -22.98
N ALA A 12 7.54 19.62 -22.26
CA ALA A 12 7.00 20.84 -21.68
C ALA A 12 7.94 21.43 -20.61
N TYR A 13 8.53 20.59 -19.76
CA TYR A 13 9.51 21.02 -18.76
C TYR A 13 10.78 21.57 -19.38
N GLU A 14 11.33 20.88 -20.39
CA GLU A 14 12.51 21.32 -21.13
C GLU A 14 12.26 22.67 -21.82
N ALA A 15 11.14 22.82 -22.53
CA ALA A 15 10.78 24.08 -23.18
C ALA A 15 10.56 25.23 -22.17
N ALA A 16 9.95 24.95 -21.01
CA ALA A 16 9.71 25.95 -19.97
C ALA A 16 10.98 26.35 -19.21
N THR A 17 12.01 25.52 -19.20
CA THR A 17 13.27 25.76 -18.48
C THR A 17 14.42 26.16 -19.41
N ASP A 18 14.19 26.21 -20.71
CA ASP A 18 15.20 26.59 -21.69
C ASP A 18 15.72 28.01 -21.44
N GLY A 19 17.05 28.16 -21.46
CA GLY A 19 17.74 29.43 -21.19
C GLY A 19 17.67 29.94 -19.75
N LEU A 20 16.97 29.27 -18.82
CA LEU A 20 16.93 29.68 -17.41
C LEU A 20 18.19 29.24 -16.67
N ALA A 21 18.71 30.12 -15.80
CA ALA A 21 19.79 29.79 -14.89
C ALA A 21 19.25 29.05 -13.65
N GLY A 22 20.00 28.07 -13.16
CA GLY A 22 19.68 27.31 -11.95
C GLY A 22 19.66 25.80 -12.16
N GLU A 23 19.54 25.07 -11.05
CA GLU A 23 19.47 23.62 -11.05
C GLU A 23 18.06 23.13 -11.40
N ARG A 24 17.98 21.95 -12.02
CA ARG A 24 16.75 21.36 -12.54
C ARG A 24 16.38 20.09 -11.77
N SER A 25 15.08 19.88 -11.62
CA SER A 25 14.53 18.72 -10.92
C SER A 25 13.13 18.37 -11.43
N ILE A 26 12.98 17.15 -11.94
CA ILE A 26 11.68 16.66 -12.43
C ILE A 26 11.31 15.28 -11.84
N ALA A 27 12.30 14.45 -11.51
CA ALA A 27 12.07 13.05 -11.14
C ALA A 27 11.58 12.87 -9.70
N ASN A 28 10.46 12.17 -9.54
CA ASN A 28 10.04 11.53 -8.28
C ASN A 28 10.56 10.07 -8.23
N SER A 29 10.10 9.26 -7.27
CA SER A 29 10.46 7.83 -7.19
C SER A 29 10.21 7.06 -8.49
N ALA A 30 9.03 7.23 -9.12
CA ALA A 30 8.67 6.49 -10.32
C ALA A 30 9.57 6.85 -11.51
N ALA A 31 9.79 8.15 -11.74
CA ALA A 31 10.66 8.63 -12.82
C ALA A 31 12.13 8.23 -12.59
N THR A 32 12.60 8.28 -11.34
CA THR A 32 13.97 7.89 -10.96
C THR A 32 14.23 6.41 -11.27
N LEU A 33 13.27 5.53 -10.99
CA LEU A 33 13.40 4.09 -11.24
C LEU A 33 13.19 3.72 -12.71
N ARG A 34 12.11 4.23 -13.33
CA ARG A 34 11.69 3.79 -14.68
C ARG A 34 12.37 4.54 -15.83
N HIS A 35 12.79 5.78 -15.59
CA HIS A 35 13.30 6.67 -16.64
C HIS A 35 14.56 7.46 -16.22
N PRO A 36 15.55 6.85 -15.54
CA PRO A 36 16.70 7.57 -15.01
C PRO A 36 17.47 8.33 -16.10
N ALA A 37 17.69 7.70 -17.26
CA ALA A 37 18.43 8.29 -18.38
C ALA A 37 17.80 9.57 -18.97
N ARG A 38 16.50 9.80 -18.71
CA ARG A 38 15.75 10.94 -19.27
C ARG A 38 15.34 11.98 -18.23
N THR A 39 15.40 11.64 -16.94
CA THR A 39 14.79 12.45 -15.88
C THR A 39 15.73 12.74 -14.71
N ALA A 40 16.91 12.10 -14.66
CA ALA A 40 17.97 12.45 -13.74
C ALA A 40 18.64 13.76 -14.20
N HIS A 41 18.04 14.89 -13.80
CA HIS A 41 18.67 16.20 -13.85
C HIS A 41 19.58 16.41 -12.64
N ASP A 42 19.84 17.67 -12.26
CA ASP A 42 20.72 18.03 -11.15
C ASP A 42 20.22 17.45 -9.81
N TRP A 43 18.89 17.41 -9.60
CA TRP A 43 18.29 16.82 -8.41
C TRP A 43 17.15 15.86 -8.72
N VAL A 44 17.10 14.76 -7.97
CA VAL A 44 15.94 13.87 -7.88
C VAL A 44 15.19 14.07 -6.56
N ARG A 45 13.88 13.87 -6.56
CA ARG A 45 13.00 14.01 -5.39
C ARG A 45 12.39 12.66 -5.03
N ALA A 46 13.24 11.73 -4.62
CA ALA A 46 12.83 10.43 -4.15
C ALA A 46 11.92 10.55 -2.92
N GLY A 47 10.80 9.84 -2.93
CA GLY A 47 9.85 9.80 -1.82
C GLY A 47 9.60 8.35 -1.43
N ILE A 48 8.54 7.75 -1.99
CA ILE A 48 8.09 6.40 -1.62
C ILE A 48 9.19 5.31 -1.71
N MET A 49 10.13 5.41 -2.65
CA MET A 49 11.21 4.42 -2.79
C MET A 49 12.20 4.47 -1.61
N MET A 50 12.38 5.62 -0.95
CA MET A 50 13.24 5.73 0.23
C MET A 50 12.69 4.92 1.42
N TYR A 51 11.39 4.66 1.43
CA TYR A 51 10.73 3.81 2.43
C TYR A 51 10.57 2.36 1.97
N GLY A 52 11.16 2.00 0.84
CA GLY A 52 11.03 0.69 0.21
C GLY A 52 9.67 0.44 -0.45
N GLY A 53 8.87 1.48 -0.68
CA GLY A 53 7.60 1.36 -1.37
C GLY A 53 7.76 1.47 -2.89
N VAL A 54 6.98 0.65 -3.61
CA VAL A 54 7.10 0.47 -5.06
C VAL A 54 6.07 1.35 -5.78
N PRO A 55 6.50 2.30 -6.63
CA PRO A 55 5.59 3.28 -7.24
C PRO A 55 4.79 2.74 -8.44
N ASP A 56 5.11 1.55 -8.95
CA ASP A 56 4.53 0.95 -10.14
C ASP A 56 4.01 -0.49 -9.93
N PHE A 57 3.73 -0.87 -8.67
CA PHE A 57 3.04 -2.12 -8.39
C PHE A 57 1.65 -2.14 -9.08
N PRO A 58 1.20 -3.25 -9.68
CA PRO A 58 1.78 -4.60 -9.64
C PRO A 58 2.75 -4.94 -10.78
N GLU A 59 3.13 -3.99 -11.63
CA GLU A 59 4.05 -4.24 -12.76
C GLU A 59 5.40 -4.75 -12.24
N HIS A 60 5.91 -4.12 -11.18
CA HIS A 60 7.12 -4.52 -10.47
C HIS A 60 6.87 -4.61 -8.96
N ASP A 61 7.69 -5.39 -8.27
CA ASP A 61 7.71 -5.49 -6.82
C ASP A 61 8.99 -4.90 -6.23
N ALA A 62 9.14 -5.01 -4.91
CA ALA A 62 10.29 -4.44 -4.21
C ALA A 62 11.60 -5.15 -4.58
N ALA A 63 11.54 -6.46 -4.86
CA ALA A 63 12.72 -7.24 -5.23
C ALA A 63 13.25 -6.83 -6.61
N HIS A 64 12.35 -6.55 -7.57
CA HIS A 64 12.73 -6.05 -8.90
C HIS A 64 13.59 -4.78 -8.83
N TRP A 65 13.22 -3.84 -7.95
CA TRP A 65 13.93 -2.56 -7.79
C TRP A 65 15.02 -2.56 -6.70
N ASP A 66 15.32 -3.71 -6.10
CA ASP A 66 16.21 -3.85 -4.92
C ASP A 66 15.85 -2.90 -3.76
N LEU A 67 14.54 -2.73 -3.55
CA LEU A 67 13.99 -1.92 -2.47
C LEU A 67 13.71 -2.77 -1.23
N ARG A 68 14.05 -2.23 -0.06
CA ARG A 68 13.82 -2.89 1.23
C ARG A 68 12.73 -2.16 2.00
N PRO A 69 11.57 -2.78 2.29
CA PRO A 69 10.50 -2.15 3.05
C PRO A 69 11.00 -1.66 4.42
N ALA A 70 10.81 -0.37 4.69
CA ALA A 70 11.27 0.25 5.93
C ALA A 70 10.28 0.12 7.09
N MET A 71 9.00 -0.18 6.81
CA MET A 71 7.92 -0.20 7.80
C MET A 71 7.31 -1.59 7.92
N THR A 72 7.03 -2.02 9.15
CA THR A 72 6.15 -3.16 9.44
C THR A 72 5.10 -2.71 10.45
N LEU A 73 3.82 -2.71 10.06
CA LEU A 73 2.70 -2.52 10.98
C LEU A 73 2.45 -3.84 11.73
N ARG A 74 2.49 -3.80 13.06
CA ARG A 74 2.26 -4.96 13.93
C ARG A 74 1.23 -4.63 15.00
N SER A 75 0.44 -5.62 15.36
CA SER A 75 -0.51 -5.56 16.48
C SER A 75 -0.60 -6.95 17.13
N GLN A 76 -1.53 -7.13 18.07
CA GLN A 76 -1.73 -8.35 18.83
C GLN A 76 -3.18 -8.82 18.74
N VAL A 77 -3.37 -10.14 18.74
CA VAL A 77 -4.68 -10.75 18.98
C VAL A 77 -5.01 -10.56 20.46
N ILE A 78 -6.10 -9.86 20.74
CA ILE A 78 -6.60 -9.55 22.09
C ILE A 78 -7.80 -10.42 22.50
N GLY A 79 -8.31 -11.23 21.57
CA GLY A 79 -9.40 -12.15 21.84
C GLY A 79 -9.52 -13.21 20.75
N VAL A 80 -10.05 -14.36 21.12
CA VAL A 80 -10.31 -15.48 20.20
C VAL A 80 -11.77 -15.87 20.36
N GLN A 81 -12.46 -16.07 19.24
CA GLN A 81 -13.85 -16.50 19.20
C GLN A 81 -14.00 -17.71 18.29
N ASP A 82 -14.86 -18.64 18.67
CA ASP A 82 -15.27 -19.75 17.82
C ASP A 82 -16.64 -19.41 17.21
N LEU A 83 -16.74 -19.50 15.88
CA LEU A 83 -17.94 -19.27 15.09
C LEU A 83 -18.54 -20.59 14.61
N GLN A 84 -19.87 -20.64 14.53
CA GLN A 84 -20.64 -21.69 13.90
C GLN A 84 -21.18 -21.23 12.52
N PRO A 85 -21.59 -22.18 11.66
CA PRO A 85 -22.26 -21.82 10.41
C PRO A 85 -23.47 -20.90 10.65
N GLY A 86 -23.53 -19.79 9.92
CA GLY A 86 -24.58 -18.78 10.04
C GLY A 86 -24.24 -17.61 10.98
N ASP A 87 -23.20 -17.72 11.82
CA ASP A 87 -22.73 -16.59 12.62
C ASP A 87 -22.17 -15.49 11.71
N THR A 88 -22.35 -14.22 12.12
CA THR A 88 -21.92 -13.06 11.33
C THR A 88 -20.89 -12.21 12.08
N VAL A 89 -19.99 -11.55 11.33
CA VAL A 89 -18.88 -10.76 11.90
C VAL A 89 -18.94 -9.30 11.47
N GLY A 90 -18.78 -8.42 12.46
CA GLY A 90 -18.54 -6.99 12.28
C GLY A 90 -19.78 -6.17 11.92
N TYR A 91 -19.59 -4.85 11.79
CA TYR A 91 -20.68 -3.92 11.49
C TYR A 91 -21.32 -4.20 10.14
N GLY A 92 -22.65 -4.35 10.15
CA GLY A 92 -23.45 -4.63 8.96
C GLY A 92 -23.40 -6.08 8.50
N SER A 93 -22.82 -6.99 9.30
CA SER A 93 -22.84 -8.44 9.08
C SER A 93 -22.41 -8.84 7.66
N THR A 94 -21.35 -8.21 7.16
CA THR A 94 -20.84 -8.40 5.78
C THR A 94 -20.11 -9.72 5.57
N PHE A 95 -19.88 -10.47 6.64
CA PHE A 95 -19.31 -11.80 6.60
C PHE A 95 -20.21 -12.74 7.39
N THR A 96 -20.49 -13.91 6.82
CA THR A 96 -21.22 -15.01 7.44
C THR A 96 -20.35 -16.25 7.38
N ALA A 97 -20.15 -16.92 8.51
CA ALA A 97 -19.37 -18.15 8.55
C ALA A 97 -20.13 -19.28 7.85
N GLU A 98 -19.47 -19.95 6.89
CA GLU A 98 -20.05 -21.08 6.16
C GLU A 98 -19.78 -22.43 6.85
N ARG A 99 -18.80 -22.45 7.75
CA ARG A 99 -18.33 -23.63 8.48
C ARG A 99 -17.87 -23.22 9.87
N PRO A 100 -17.76 -24.17 10.83
CA PRO A 100 -17.09 -23.89 12.09
C PRO A 100 -15.70 -23.33 11.86
N MET A 101 -15.39 -22.20 12.50
CA MET A 101 -14.09 -21.55 12.36
C MET A 101 -13.73 -20.76 13.61
N ARG A 102 -12.43 -20.64 13.85
CA ARG A 102 -11.88 -19.80 14.90
C ARG A 102 -11.37 -18.50 14.31
N ILE A 103 -11.71 -17.38 14.93
CA ILE A 103 -11.26 -16.05 14.52
C ILE A 103 -10.48 -15.37 15.64
N GLY A 104 -9.56 -14.49 15.25
CA GLY A 104 -8.85 -13.59 16.15
C GLY A 104 -9.43 -12.18 16.08
N ILE A 105 -9.50 -11.50 17.22
CA ILE A 105 -9.78 -10.08 17.30
C ILE A 105 -8.46 -9.36 17.56
N VAL A 106 -8.08 -8.45 16.66
CA VAL A 106 -6.80 -7.72 16.70
C VAL A 106 -7.03 -6.30 17.21
N ALA A 107 -6.14 -5.81 18.07
CA ALA A 107 -6.12 -4.42 18.54
C ALA A 107 -5.56 -3.46 17.47
N CYS A 108 -6.26 -3.33 16.36
CA CYS A 108 -5.93 -2.40 15.29
C CYS A 108 -7.18 -2.10 14.47
N GLY A 109 -7.46 -0.84 14.23
CA GLY A 109 -8.55 -0.40 13.37
C GLY A 109 -8.21 0.85 12.59
N TYR A 110 -9.23 1.52 12.07
CA TYR A 110 -9.03 2.71 11.26
C TYR A 110 -8.56 3.93 12.06
N ALA A 111 -8.71 3.95 13.37
CA ALA A 111 -8.14 5.00 14.22
C ALA A 111 -6.60 4.93 14.24
N ASP A 112 -6.02 3.73 14.06
CA ASP A 112 -4.58 3.50 13.94
C ASP A 112 -4.06 3.73 12.52
N GLY A 113 -4.95 4.05 11.56
CA GLY A 113 -4.63 4.24 10.16
C GLY A 113 -4.84 3.01 9.26
N TYR A 114 -5.34 1.88 9.79
CA TYR A 114 -5.68 0.73 8.94
C TYR A 114 -6.88 1.05 8.04
N PRO A 115 -6.87 0.76 6.73
CA PRO A 115 -7.94 1.19 5.84
C PRO A 115 -9.30 0.58 6.20
N ARG A 116 -10.28 1.42 6.56
CA ARG A 116 -11.65 0.97 6.87
C ARG A 116 -12.32 0.19 5.72
N HIS A 117 -11.93 0.50 4.48
CA HIS A 117 -12.48 -0.10 3.27
C HIS A 117 -11.75 -1.39 2.84
N ALA A 118 -10.77 -1.86 3.62
CA ALA A 118 -10.16 -3.17 3.38
C ALA A 118 -11.24 -4.25 3.40
N PRO A 119 -11.41 -5.02 2.31
CA PRO A 119 -12.46 -6.03 2.22
C PRO A 119 -12.15 -7.25 3.08
N THR A 120 -13.18 -8.07 3.35
CA THR A 120 -12.98 -9.47 3.75
C THR A 120 -12.02 -10.15 2.78
N GLY A 121 -11.08 -10.94 3.29
CA GLY A 121 -10.06 -11.60 2.47
C GLY A 121 -8.73 -10.83 2.38
N THR A 122 -8.63 -9.62 2.96
CA THR A 122 -7.37 -8.85 2.93
C THR A 122 -6.28 -9.64 3.67
N PRO A 123 -5.12 -9.90 3.06
CA PRO A 123 -4.11 -10.77 3.64
C PRO A 123 -3.44 -10.15 4.87
N VAL A 124 -3.24 -10.95 5.91
CA VAL A 124 -2.51 -10.61 7.13
C VAL A 124 -1.60 -11.78 7.55
N LEU A 125 -0.67 -11.54 8.46
CA LEU A 125 0.13 -12.59 9.10
C LEU A 125 -0.25 -12.71 10.57
N VAL A 126 -0.57 -13.93 11.02
CA VAL A 126 -0.78 -14.28 12.43
C VAL A 126 0.26 -15.32 12.79
N ASP A 127 1.15 -15.02 13.74
CA ASP A 127 2.32 -15.85 14.08
C ASP A 127 3.14 -16.28 12.86
N GLY A 128 3.32 -15.37 11.90
CA GLY A 128 4.06 -15.62 10.66
C GLY A 128 3.28 -16.40 9.60
N GLN A 129 2.09 -16.92 9.91
CA GLN A 129 1.25 -17.66 8.99
C GLN A 129 0.25 -16.75 8.30
N ARG A 130 0.07 -16.96 6.99
CA ARG A 130 -0.88 -16.17 6.19
C ARG A 130 -2.32 -16.50 6.59
N SER A 131 -3.05 -15.48 7.03
CA SER A 131 -4.50 -15.49 7.23
C SER A 131 -5.13 -14.34 6.43
N THR A 132 -6.41 -14.07 6.67
CA THR A 132 -7.17 -13.01 6.01
C THR A 132 -8.11 -12.32 6.97
N THR A 133 -8.35 -11.02 6.78
CA THR A 133 -9.39 -10.32 7.53
C THR A 133 -10.79 -10.88 7.23
N VAL A 134 -11.68 -10.87 8.23
CA VAL A 134 -13.09 -11.24 8.10
C VAL A 134 -14.01 -10.14 8.60
N GLY A 135 -15.01 -9.78 7.80
CA GLY A 135 -15.93 -8.69 8.12
C GLY A 135 -15.27 -7.30 8.00
N ARG A 136 -15.97 -6.29 8.51
CA ARG A 136 -15.56 -4.89 8.37
C ARG A 136 -14.58 -4.47 9.47
N VAL A 137 -13.55 -3.72 9.09
CA VAL A 137 -12.62 -3.04 10.02
C VAL A 137 -13.39 -1.99 10.85
N SER A 138 -13.28 -2.05 12.17
CA SER A 138 -13.87 -1.10 13.12
C SER A 138 -12.87 0.00 13.52
N MET A 139 -13.26 0.87 14.46
CA MET A 139 -12.41 1.98 14.91
C MET A 139 -11.08 1.48 15.49
N ASP A 140 -11.17 0.52 16.40
CA ASP A 140 -10.04 0.06 17.21
C ASP A 140 -9.69 -1.43 16.99
N MET A 141 -10.51 -2.14 16.20
CA MET A 141 -10.37 -3.58 15.99
C MET A 141 -10.65 -4.05 14.57
N LEU A 142 -9.98 -5.13 14.20
CA LEU A 142 -10.26 -5.93 13.01
C LEU A 142 -10.26 -7.42 13.38
N ALA A 143 -10.98 -8.24 12.61
CA ALA A 143 -11.06 -9.69 12.81
C ALA A 143 -10.31 -10.44 11.71
N VAL A 144 -9.65 -11.55 12.06
CA VAL A 144 -8.75 -12.35 11.20
C VAL A 144 -8.90 -13.85 11.40
#